data_AF-A0A9E8SDG2-F1
#
_entry.id   AF-A0A9E8SDG2-F1
#
_cell.length_a   1.000
_cell.length_b   1.000
_cell.length_c   1.000
_cell.angle_alpha   90.00
_cell.angle_beta   90.00
_cell.angle_gamma   90.00
#
_symmetry.space_group_name_H-M   'P 1'
#
loop_
_entity.id
_entity.type
_entity.pdbx_description
1 polymer ?
#
loop_
_entity_poly.entity_id
_entity_poly.type
_entity_poly.pdbx_seq_one_letter_code
_entity_poly.pdbx_strand_id
1 'polypeptide(L)'
;MLLAPAGQSDYIRLPETGGTKKYITTFDSPILNEQNIADIRTLAAKIRTTISKDSENENQAYDVEFGFKDNKLWLFQIRPFVENKQAKSSEYLASISPKIETEKMINLSEKI
;
A
#
# COMPACT_ATOMS: atom_id res chain seq x y z
N MET A 1 -9.40 0.31 12.56
CA MET A 1 -10.11 -0.34 11.44
C MET A 1 -9.07 -0.68 10.37
N LEU A 2 -8.87 -1.96 10.02
CA LEU A 2 -7.96 -2.35 8.94
C LEU A 2 -8.63 -1.99 7.60
N LEU A 3 -7.95 -1.21 6.76
CA LEU A 3 -8.56 -0.50 5.62
C LEU A 3 -8.85 -1.35 4.37
N ALA A 4 -8.42 -2.62 4.32
CA ALA A 4 -8.90 -3.61 3.37
C ALA A 4 -8.42 -4.99 3.85
N PRO A 5 -9.31 -5.97 4.14
CA PRO A 5 -8.87 -7.34 4.31
C PRO A 5 -8.29 -7.82 2.98
N ALA A 6 -7.10 -8.42 3.00
CA ALA A 6 -6.53 -9.05 1.81
C ALA A 6 -7.48 -10.17 1.37
N GLY A 7 -8.16 -9.97 0.23
CA GLY A 7 -9.13 -10.93 -0.34
C GLY A 7 -8.48 -12.11 -1.06
N GLN A 8 -7.17 -12.30 -0.94
CA GLN A 8 -6.50 -13.49 -1.47
C GLN A 8 -6.64 -14.64 -0.47
N SER A 9 -7.14 -15.78 -0.95
CA SER A 9 -7.21 -17.03 -0.18
C SER A 9 -5.86 -17.62 0.17
N ASP A 10 -4.77 -17.00 -0.28
CA ASP A 10 -3.46 -17.60 -0.24
C ASP A 10 -2.53 -16.84 0.70
N TYR A 11 -1.83 -17.54 1.57
CA TYR A 11 -0.84 -16.97 2.47
C TYR A 11 0.45 -17.78 2.45
N ILE A 12 1.57 -17.10 2.73
CA ILE A 12 2.90 -17.69 2.75
C ILE A 12 3.27 -18.08 4.18
N ARG A 13 3.89 -19.25 4.35
CA ARG A 13 4.57 -19.66 5.59
C ARG A 13 6.00 -20.07 5.28
N LEU A 14 6.85 -19.90 6.27
CA LEU A 14 8.23 -20.39 6.28
C LEU A 14 8.25 -21.73 7.04
N PRO A 15 8.31 -22.89 6.37
CA PRO A 15 8.43 -24.18 7.05
C PRO A 15 9.80 -24.35 7.70
N GLU A 16 9.90 -25.24 8.68
CA GLU A 16 11.16 -25.52 9.39
C GLU A 16 12.30 -26.00 8.48
N THR A 17 11.94 -26.65 7.37
CA THR A 17 12.88 -27.11 6.34
C THR A 17 13.46 -25.99 5.48
N GLY A 18 13.06 -24.74 5.69
CA GLY A 18 13.43 -23.59 4.86
C GLY A 18 12.60 -23.45 3.59
N GLY A 19 12.82 -22.34 2.87
CA GLY A 19 12.02 -21.94 1.71
C GLY A 19 10.69 -21.29 2.09
N THR A 20 9.82 -21.09 1.10
CA THR A 20 8.45 -20.58 1.31
C THR A 20 7.46 -21.62 0.81
N LYS A 21 6.36 -21.81 1.55
CA LYS A 21 5.25 -22.64 1.10
C LYS A 21 3.97 -21.83 1.14
N LYS A 22 3.19 -21.96 0.07
CA LYS A 22 1.90 -21.30 -0.12
C LYS A 22 0.81 -22.20 0.47
N TYR A 23 -0.05 -21.61 1.28
CA TYR A 23 -1.19 -22.28 1.91
C TYR A 23 -2.47 -21.55 1.51
N ILE A 24 -3.58 -22.29 1.47
CA ILE A 24 -4.91 -21.76 1.20
C ILE A 24 -5.64 -21.60 2.54
N THR A 25 -6.33 -20.50 2.73
CA THR A 25 -7.26 -20.26 3.84
C THR A 25 -8.69 -20.41 3.33
N THR A 26 -9.54 -21.04 4.14
CA THR A 26 -10.99 -21.13 3.89
C THR A 26 -11.73 -19.91 4.44
N PHE A 27 -11.00 -18.96 5.06
CA PHE A 27 -11.54 -17.78 5.77
C PHE A 27 -12.39 -18.12 7.01
N ASP A 28 -12.49 -19.39 7.39
CA ASP A 28 -13.24 -19.84 8.58
C ASP A 28 -12.54 -19.48 9.90
N SER A 29 -11.24 -19.19 9.85
CA SER A 29 -10.43 -18.86 11.02
C SER A 29 -9.48 -17.70 10.71
N PRO A 30 -9.36 -16.72 11.63
CA PRO A 30 -8.37 -15.66 11.49
C PRO A 30 -6.95 -16.21 11.43
N ILE A 31 -6.14 -15.68 10.50
CA ILE A 31 -4.71 -16.04 10.39
C ILE A 31 -3.92 -15.51 11.60
N LEU A 32 -4.37 -14.42 12.21
CA LEU A 32 -3.77 -13.76 13.36
C LEU A 32 -4.62 -13.99 14.60
N ASN A 33 -3.98 -14.28 15.73
CA ASN A 33 -4.63 -14.25 17.03
C ASN A 33 -4.59 -12.83 17.64
N GLU A 34 -5.26 -12.64 18.78
CA GLU A 34 -5.35 -11.35 19.45
C GLU A 34 -3.99 -10.77 19.86
N GLN A 35 -3.06 -11.62 20.31
CA GLN A 35 -1.70 -11.21 20.67
C GLN A 35 -0.94 -10.67 19.45
N ASN A 36 -1.00 -11.38 18.33
CA ASN A 36 -0.36 -10.94 17.09
C ASN A 36 -0.90 -9.57 16.63
N ILE A 37 -2.22 -9.33 16.80
CA ILE A 37 -2.83 -8.04 16.48
C ILE A 37 -2.31 -6.94 17.43
N ALA A 38 -2.16 -7.23 18.72
CA ALA A 38 -1.60 -6.29 19.69
C ALA A 38 -0.12 -5.97 19.38
N ASP A 39 0.67 -6.97 18.98
CA ASP A 39 2.07 -6.81 18.60
C ASP A 39 2.21 -5.94 17.36
N ILE A 40 1.36 -6.13 16.34
CA ILE A 40 1.32 -5.28 15.14
C ILE A 40 1.03 -3.82 15.51
N ARG A 41 0.07 -3.56 16.40
CA ARG A 41 -0.26 -2.20 16.85
C ARG A 41 0.91 -1.55 17.58
N THR A 42 1.57 -2.32 18.45
CA THR A 42 2.75 -1.86 19.19
C THR A 42 3.90 -1.55 18.25
N LEU A 43 4.14 -2.42 17.27
CA LEU A 43 5.15 -2.20 16.23
C LEU A 43 4.86 -0.93 15.44
N ALA A 44 3.62 -0.74 14.96
CA ALA A 44 3.22 0.44 14.20
C ALA A 44 3.45 1.75 14.98
N ALA A 45 3.08 1.77 16.27
CA ALA A 45 3.34 2.91 17.15
C ALA A 45 4.84 3.16 17.31
N LYS A 46 5.63 2.10 17.53
CA LYS A 46 7.09 2.19 17.69
C LYS A 46 7.78 2.70 16.43
N ILE A 47 7.41 2.19 15.25
CA ILE A 47 7.94 2.64 13.96
C ILE A 47 7.71 4.13 13.78
N ARG A 48 6.48 4.61 14.02
CA ARG A 48 6.15 6.04 13.94
C ARG A 48 7.03 6.86 14.88
N THR A 49 7.17 6.47 16.14
CA THR A 49 8.00 7.22 17.09
C THR A 49 9.50 7.16 16.81
N THR A 50 10.00 6.09 16.20
CA THR A 50 11.43 5.87 16.01
C THR A 50 11.90 6.52 14.71
N ILE A 51 11.16 6.32 13.61
CA ILE A 51 11.58 6.79 12.29
C ILE A 51 11.15 8.23 12.04
N SER A 52 10.04 8.71 12.63
CA SER A 52 9.66 10.13 12.51
C SER A 52 10.68 11.10 13.12
N LYS A 53 11.60 10.63 13.97
CA LYS A 53 12.72 11.46 14.46
C LYS A 53 13.76 11.76 13.38
N ASP A 54 13.90 10.88 12.39
CA ASP A 54 14.90 10.98 11.33
C ASP A 54 14.30 11.45 10.00
N SER A 55 12.97 11.50 9.89
CA SER A 55 12.27 11.96 8.68
C SER A 55 11.76 13.38 8.84
N GLU A 56 12.04 14.25 7.86
CA GLU A 56 11.52 15.63 7.81
C GLU A 56 9.99 15.74 7.71
N ASN A 57 9.27 14.62 7.59
CA ASN A 57 7.82 14.59 7.40
C ASN A 57 7.14 13.64 8.42
N GLU A 58 6.44 14.20 9.40
CA GLU A 58 5.70 13.45 10.42
C GLU A 58 4.57 12.56 9.84
N ASN A 59 4.16 12.82 8.60
CA ASN A 59 3.13 12.08 7.87
C ASN A 59 3.69 11.10 6.83
N GLN A 60 4.98 10.75 6.92
CA GLN A 60 5.59 9.75 6.06
C GLN A 60 4.94 8.37 6.27
N ALA A 61 4.39 7.77 5.22
CA ALA A 61 3.93 6.38 5.24
C ALA A 61 5.12 5.42 5.10
N TYR A 62 5.01 4.24 5.69
CA TYR A 62 6.04 3.19 5.63
C TYR A 62 5.45 1.88 5.15
N ASP A 63 6.18 1.22 4.27
CA ASP A 63 5.97 -0.17 3.89
C ASP A 63 6.76 -1.08 4.85
N VAL A 64 6.07 -2.01 5.50
CA VAL A 64 6.61 -2.82 6.61
C VAL A 64 6.38 -4.30 6.30
N GLU A 65 7.48 -5.03 6.07
CA GLU A 65 7.47 -6.48 5.85
C GLU A 65 7.85 -7.20 7.14
N PHE A 66 6.94 -8.05 7.65
CA PHE A 66 7.12 -8.81 8.88
C PHE A 66 6.44 -10.19 8.79
N GLY A 67 6.80 -11.07 9.71
CA GLY A 67 6.19 -12.39 9.87
C GLY A 67 6.05 -12.79 11.33
N PHE A 68 5.31 -13.86 11.57
CA PHE A 68 5.19 -14.48 12.89
C PHE A 68 5.75 -15.89 12.87
N LYS A 69 6.53 -16.23 13.90
CA LYS A 69 6.93 -17.60 14.22
C LYS A 69 6.71 -17.81 15.71
N ASP A 70 5.93 -18.82 16.09
CA ASP A 70 5.63 -19.15 17.49
C ASP A 70 5.10 -17.94 18.29
N ASN A 71 4.17 -17.18 17.71
CA ASN A 71 3.63 -15.92 18.24
C ASN A 71 4.66 -14.80 18.50
N LYS A 72 5.89 -14.96 17.99
CA LYS A 72 6.91 -13.92 18.01
C LYS A 72 6.92 -13.18 16.68
N LEU A 73 6.83 -11.85 16.74
CA LEU A 73 6.96 -10.98 15.58
C LEU A 73 8.42 -10.88 15.13
N TRP A 74 8.66 -11.08 13.83
CA TRP A 74 9.95 -10.92 13.18
C TRP A 74 9.83 -9.87 12.09
N LEU A 75 10.68 -8.84 12.15
CA LEU A 75 10.74 -7.78 11.16
C LEU A 75 11.75 -8.16 10.08
N PHE A 76 11.36 -8.07 8.81
CA PHE A 76 12.23 -8.36 7.68
C PHE A 76 12.75 -7.07 7.04
N GLN A 77 11.85 -6.10 6.82
CA GLN A 77 12.22 -4.84 6.19
C GLN A 77 11.24 -3.72 6.57
N ILE A 78 11.75 -2.49 6.62
CA ILE A 78 10.95 -1.26 6.66
C ILE A 78 11.49 -0.30 5.60
N ARG A 79 10.61 0.32 4.83
CA ARG A 79 10.98 1.37 3.87
C ARG A 79 10.00 2.54 3.93
N PRO A 80 10.46 3.79 3.78
CA PRO A 80 9.55 4.92 3.55
C PRO A 80 8.85 4.75 2.20
N PHE A 81 7.54 4.96 2.20
CA PHE A 81 6.75 5.04 0.97
C PHE A 81 7.06 6.35 0.24
N VAL A 82 7.88 6.28 -0.79
CA VAL A 82 8.12 7.43 -1.67
C VAL A 82 6.89 7.61 -2.55
N GLU A 83 6.02 8.56 -2.22
CA GLU A 83 4.99 9.02 -3.14
C GLU A 83 5.66 9.43 -4.46
N ASN A 84 5.14 8.93 -5.58
CA ASN A 84 5.62 9.35 -6.89
C ASN A 84 5.22 10.81 -7.13
N LYS A 85 6.14 11.73 -6.83
CA LYS A 85 5.98 13.17 -7.12
C LYS A 85 5.70 13.43 -8.62
N GLN A 86 6.07 12.52 -9.53
CA GLN A 86 5.79 12.67 -10.97
C GLN A 86 4.31 12.51 -11.33
N ALA A 87 3.49 11.85 -10.50
CA ALA A 87 2.06 11.73 -10.77
C ALA A 87 1.30 13.06 -10.61
N LYS A 88 1.90 14.06 -9.94
CA LYS A 88 1.33 15.41 -9.81
C LYS A 88 1.80 16.41 -10.86
N SER A 89 2.84 16.09 -11.62
CA SER A 89 3.45 17.03 -12.57
C SER A 89 3.58 16.38 -13.93
N SER A 90 2.44 16.16 -14.58
CA SER A 90 2.52 16.15 -16.02
C SER A 90 1.77 17.35 -16.56
N GLU A 91 2.35 18.52 -16.28
CA GLU A 91 2.25 19.68 -17.16
C GLU A 91 2.52 19.27 -18.61
N TYR A 92 3.40 18.28 -18.84
CA TYR A 92 3.58 17.65 -20.14
C TYR A 92 2.31 16.94 -20.65
N LEU A 93 1.69 16.02 -19.90
CA LEU A 93 0.43 15.34 -20.28
C LEU A 93 -0.73 16.34 -20.43
N ALA A 94 -0.74 17.41 -19.62
CA ALA A 94 -1.69 18.51 -19.76
C ALA A 94 -1.42 19.36 -21.02
N SER A 95 -0.15 19.56 -21.39
CA SER A 95 0.27 20.34 -22.57
C SER A 95 0.02 19.64 -23.91
N ILE A 96 0.06 18.30 -23.91
CA ILE A 96 -0.26 17.49 -25.10
C ILE A 96 -1.76 17.19 -25.21
N SER A 97 -2.55 17.55 -24.20
CA SER A 97 -4.01 17.42 -24.22
C SER A 97 -4.60 18.78 -24.64
N PRO A 98 -4.95 18.97 -25.92
CA PRO A 98 -5.57 20.22 -26.34
C PRO A 98 -6.90 20.41 -25.58
N LYS A 99 -7.12 21.59 -25.00
CA LYS A 99 -8.45 22.00 -24.53
C LYS A 99 -9.34 22.16 -25.75
N ILE A 100 -10.13 21.13 -26.06
CA ILE A 100 -11.13 21.20 -27.11
C ILE A 100 -12.34 21.92 -26.51
N GLU A 101 -12.66 23.11 -27.02
CA GLU A 101 -13.94 23.76 -26.74
C GLU A 101 -15.06 22.90 -27.34
N THR A 102 -15.75 22.13 -26.49
CA THR A 102 -16.86 21.26 -26.89
C THR A 102 -18.11 22.03 -27.31
N GLU A 103 -18.14 23.36 -27.09
CA GLU A 103 -19.29 24.22 -27.42
C GLU A 103 -19.17 24.92 -28.78
N LYS A 104 -18.26 24.47 -29.66
CA LYS A 104 -18.16 25.05 -31.00
C LYS A 104 -19.32 24.55 -31.88
N MET A 105 -20.44 25.26 -31.85
CA MET A 105 -21.56 25.07 -32.77
C MET A 105 -21.18 25.58 -34.16
N ILE A 106 -21.11 24.69 -35.14
CA ILE A 106 -20.91 25.03 -36.55
C ILE A 106 -22.29 25.15 -37.20
N ASN A 107 -22.62 26.31 -37.78
CA ASN A 107 -23.87 26.50 -38.51
C ASN A 107 -23.82 25.73 -39.84
N LEU A 108 -24.77 24.80 -40.04
CA LEU A 108 -24.84 23.91 -41.20
C LEU A 108 -25.29 24.61 -42.51
N SER A 109 -25.28 25.94 -42.56
CA SER A 109 -25.81 26.73 -43.69
C SER A 109 -24.75 27.39 -44.56
N GLU A 110 -23.46 27.23 -44.25
CA GLU A 110 -22.41 27.63 -45.18
C GLU A 110 -22.22 26.54 -46.25
N LYS A 111 -22.63 26.90 -47.47
CA LYS A 111 -22.29 26.19 -48.69
C LYS A 111 -20.78 26.38 -48.92
N ILE A 112 -20.06 25.29 -49.16
CA ILE A 112 -18.63 25.29 -49.55
C ILE A 112 -18.45 26.16 -50.79
#